data_AF-A0AAV2QRC3-F1
#
_entry.id   AF-A0AAV2QRC3-F1
#
_cell.length_a   1.000
_cell.length_b   1.000
_cell.length_c   1.000
_cell.angle_alpha   90.00
_cell.angle_beta   90.00
_cell.angle_gamma   90.00
#
_symmetry.space_group_name_H-M   'P 1'
#
loop_
_entity.id
_entity.type
_entity.pdbx_description
1 polymer ?
#
loop_
_entity_poly.entity_id
_entity_poly.type
_entity_poly.pdbx_seq_one_letter_code
_entity_poly.pdbx_strand_id
1 'polypeptide(L)'
;MHLDISRNFVMAAVSLAALIHQGRSIQCYHCSNDFSIPRPYDPTCANPEYSNPDFIQELPDSDGCRTYVYVDGTVERGSSTGHDTSFCRVYLQHTYCFCAGDLCNNALCEDCDPRLR
;
A
#
# COMPACT_ATOMS: atom_id res chain seq x y z
N MET A 1 -1.99 28.52 -49.56
CA MET A 1 -3.09 27.75 -48.92
C MET A 1 -2.79 27.76 -47.43
N HIS A 2 -3.41 28.69 -46.70
CA HIS A 2 -3.19 28.91 -45.26
C HIS A 2 -4.00 27.88 -44.47
N LEU A 3 -3.36 27.09 -43.61
CA LEU A 3 -4.05 26.24 -42.64
C LEU A 3 -4.53 27.13 -41.48
N ASP A 4 -5.78 27.59 -41.54
CA ASP A 4 -6.49 28.14 -40.38
C ASP A 4 -6.94 26.96 -39.49
N ILE A 5 -6.03 26.48 -38.64
CA ILE A 5 -6.37 25.53 -37.58
C ILE A 5 -7.19 26.31 -36.54
N SER A 6 -8.51 26.08 -36.53
CA SER A 6 -9.46 26.81 -35.69
C SER A 6 -9.02 26.78 -34.21
N ARG A 7 -8.94 27.96 -33.59
CA ARG A 7 -8.56 28.19 -32.18
C ARG A 7 -9.40 27.37 -31.18
N ASN A 8 -10.58 26.92 -31.60
CA ASN A 8 -11.49 26.10 -30.80
C ASN A 8 -11.03 24.63 -30.67
N PHE A 9 -10.24 24.12 -31.63
CA PHE A 9 -9.73 22.74 -31.59
C PHE A 9 -8.59 22.58 -30.59
N VAL A 10 -7.76 23.62 -30.43
CA VAL A 10 -6.62 23.63 -29.50
C VAL A 10 -7.09 23.58 -28.06
N MET A 11 -8.18 24.28 -27.72
CA MET A 11 -8.73 24.28 -26.35
C MET A 11 -9.30 22.91 -25.95
N ALA A 12 -9.97 22.20 -26.88
CA ALA A 12 -10.53 20.88 -26.62
C ALA A 12 -9.44 19.80 -26.39
N ALA A 13 -8.31 19.90 -27.08
CA ALA A 13 -7.19 18.97 -26.91
C ALA A 13 -6.48 19.13 -25.54
N VAL A 14 -6.38 20.36 -25.02
CA VAL A 14 -5.79 20.62 -23.69
C VAL A 14 -6.66 20.08 -22.56
N SER A 15 -7.99 20.06 -22.71
CA SER A 15 -8.91 19.54 -21.70
C SER A 15 -8.82 18.01 -21.53
N LEU A 16 -8.51 17.27 -22.59
CA LEU A 16 -8.48 15.81 -22.58
C LEU A 16 -7.19 15.24 -21.95
N ALA A 17 -6.08 15.97 -22.03
CA ALA A 17 -4.80 15.55 -21.44
C ALA A 17 -4.76 15.64 -19.90
N ALA A 18 -5.61 16.49 -19.30
CA ALA A 18 -5.65 16.69 -17.85
C ALA A 18 -6.28 15.50 -17.07
N LEU A 19 -7.00 14.60 -17.76
CA LEU A 19 -7.72 13.48 -17.12
C LEU A 19 -6.85 12.22 -16.93
N ILE A 20 -5.65 12.17 -17.49
CA ILE A 20 -4.85 10.93 -17.57
C ILE A 20 -4.01 10.68 -16.30
N HIS A 21 -3.96 11.62 -15.36
CA HIS A 21 -3.24 11.47 -14.08
C HIS A 21 -4.18 11.21 -12.90
N GLN A 22 -5.11 10.26 -13.04
CA GLN A 22 -5.75 9.66 -11.87
C GLN A 22 -4.76 8.62 -11.30
N GLY A 23 -3.84 9.07 -10.46
CA GLY A 23 -2.97 8.18 -9.71
C GLY A 23 -3.84 7.15 -8.97
N ARG A 24 -3.53 5.87 -9.11
CA ARG A 24 -4.23 4.82 -8.35
C ARG A 24 -3.71 4.91 -6.92
N SER A 25 -4.58 5.23 -5.97
CA SER A 25 -4.28 5.04 -4.55
C SER A 25 -4.59 3.59 -4.18
N ILE A 26 -3.78 3.03 -3.29
CA ILE A 26 -4.04 1.74 -2.66
C ILE A 26 -4.34 1.98 -1.19
N GLN A 27 -5.29 1.23 -0.67
CA GLN A 27 -5.61 1.18 0.75
C GLN A 27 -4.90 -0.01 1.39
N CYS A 28 -4.19 0.22 2.48
CA CYS A 28 -3.50 -0.82 3.24
C CYS A 28 -3.83 -0.71 4.71
N TYR A 29 -3.86 -1.84 5.41
CA TYR A 29 -3.87 -1.80 6.86
C TYR A 29 -2.56 -1.20 7.36
N HIS A 30 -2.66 -0.35 8.38
CA HIS A 30 -1.59 0.48 8.88
C HIS A 30 -1.60 0.50 10.41
N CYS A 31 -0.69 -0.26 11.01
CA CYS A 31 -0.58 -0.37 12.47
C CYS A 31 0.82 -0.83 12.91
N SER A 32 1.05 -0.74 14.21
CA SER A 32 2.16 -1.36 14.93
C SER A 32 1.67 -1.90 16.28
N ASN A 33 2.25 -2.98 16.78
CA ASN A 33 2.13 -3.38 18.19
C ASN A 33 3.30 -2.92 19.06
N ASP A 34 4.20 -2.09 18.53
CA ASP A 34 5.24 -1.39 19.26
C ASP A 34 4.92 0.11 19.35
N PHE A 35 4.85 0.63 20.58
CA PHE A 35 4.62 2.04 20.91
C PHE A 35 5.75 2.97 20.47
N SER A 36 6.95 2.45 20.20
CA SER A 36 8.09 3.24 19.74
C SER A 36 7.94 3.69 18.27
N ILE A 37 7.04 3.04 17.53
CA ILE A 37 6.84 3.26 16.10
C ILE A 37 5.73 4.29 15.88
N PRO A 38 5.93 5.32 15.04
CA PRO A 38 4.93 6.36 14.79
C PRO A 38 3.81 5.86 13.85
N ARG A 39 3.05 4.88 14.33
CA ARG A 39 1.87 4.27 13.69
C ARG A 39 0.75 4.16 14.74
N PRO A 40 -0.52 4.03 14.32
CA PRO A 40 -1.59 3.63 15.21
C PRO A 40 -1.22 2.33 15.92
N TYR A 41 -1.28 2.37 17.25
CA TYR A 41 -0.97 1.23 18.08
C TYR A 41 -2.17 0.29 18.15
N ASP A 42 -1.94 -0.99 17.88
CA ASP A 42 -2.84 -2.10 18.18
C ASP A 42 -2.01 -3.24 18.78
N PRO A 43 -2.33 -3.75 19.99
CA PRO A 43 -1.59 -4.83 20.65
C PRO A 43 -1.36 -6.08 19.78
N THR A 44 -2.26 -6.34 18.84
CA THR A 44 -2.17 -7.48 17.92
C THR A 44 -1.69 -7.06 16.54
N CYS A 45 -2.02 -5.84 16.10
CA CYS A 45 -1.87 -5.35 14.73
C CYS A 45 -2.36 -6.38 13.66
N ALA A 46 -3.28 -7.26 14.06
CA ALA A 46 -3.69 -8.43 13.30
C ALA A 46 -5.15 -8.35 12.84
N ASN A 47 -5.87 -7.28 13.19
CA ASN A 47 -7.28 -7.16 12.87
C ASN A 47 -7.47 -7.07 11.34
N PRO A 48 -8.23 -7.99 10.72
CA PRO A 48 -8.53 -7.96 9.29
C PRO A 48 -9.73 -7.07 8.96
N GLU A 49 -10.39 -6.46 9.94
CA GLU A 49 -11.63 -5.71 9.75
C GLU A 49 -11.61 -4.40 10.54
N TYR A 50 -10.52 -3.64 10.45
CA TYR A 50 -10.48 -2.30 11.04
C TYR A 50 -11.61 -1.43 10.49
N SER A 51 -12.52 -1.03 11.36
CA SER A 51 -13.55 -0.03 11.06
C SER A 51 -13.07 1.40 11.29
N ASN A 52 -11.99 1.58 12.06
CA ASN A 52 -11.41 2.89 12.31
C ASN A 52 -10.49 3.28 11.12
N PRO A 53 -10.77 4.39 10.41
CA PRO A 53 -9.94 4.85 9.30
C PRO A 53 -8.49 5.16 9.70
N ASP A 54 -8.19 5.42 10.98
CA ASP A 54 -6.80 5.64 11.41
C ASP A 54 -5.90 4.44 11.11
N PHE A 55 -6.47 3.23 11.09
CA PHE A 55 -5.76 1.97 10.83
C PHE A 55 -5.72 1.59 9.34
N ILE A 56 -6.22 2.46 8.46
CA ILE A 56 -6.21 2.28 7.01
C ILE A 56 -5.44 3.45 6.40
N GLN A 57 -4.30 3.15 5.80
CA GLN A 57 -3.50 4.14 5.08
C GLN A 57 -3.85 4.09 3.60
N GLU A 58 -4.22 5.24 3.06
CA GLU A 58 -4.31 5.47 1.62
C GLU A 58 -3.09 6.29 1.20
N LEU A 59 -2.21 5.70 0.38
CA LEU A 59 -1.01 6.39 -0.09
C LEU A 59 -1.03 6.45 -1.62
N PRO A 60 -1.08 7.67 -2.20
CA PRO A 60 -0.87 7.85 -3.63
C PRO A 60 0.47 7.25 -4.06
N ASP A 61 0.51 6.65 -5.25
CA ASP A 61 1.70 6.04 -5.85
C ASP A 61 2.20 4.74 -5.20
N SER A 62 1.48 4.20 -4.19
CA SER A 62 1.72 2.84 -3.69
C SER A 62 1.24 1.78 -4.67
N ASP A 63 2.05 0.75 -4.86
CA ASP A 63 1.74 -0.41 -5.70
C ASP A 63 1.25 -1.62 -4.91
N GLY A 64 1.35 -1.57 -3.57
CA GLY A 64 0.71 -2.55 -2.71
C GLY A 64 0.94 -2.33 -1.22
N CYS A 65 0.65 -3.38 -0.46
CA CYS A 65 0.73 -3.39 0.98
C CYS A 65 1.88 -4.27 1.45
N ARG A 66 2.46 -3.92 2.60
CA ARG A 66 3.54 -4.65 3.25
C ARG A 66 3.20 -5.02 4.68
N THR A 67 3.85 -6.08 5.15
CA THR A 67 3.88 -6.48 6.56
C THR A 67 5.30 -6.89 6.94
N TYR A 68 5.72 -6.47 8.14
CA TYR A 68 6.89 -6.99 8.83
C TYR A 68 6.40 -7.75 10.06
N VAL A 69 6.94 -8.96 10.24
CA VAL A 69 6.81 -9.71 11.49
C VAL A 69 8.20 -9.99 12.02
N TYR A 70 8.56 -9.33 13.12
CA TYR A 70 9.86 -9.44 13.74
C TYR A 70 9.94 -10.66 14.66
N VAL A 71 11.17 -11.14 14.90
CA VAL A 71 11.42 -12.31 15.76
C VAL A 71 11.04 -12.08 17.22
N ASP A 72 10.93 -10.83 17.66
CA ASP A 72 10.48 -10.44 19.00
C ASP A 72 8.95 -10.36 19.13
N GLY A 73 8.22 -10.65 18.06
CA GLY A 73 6.76 -10.56 18.00
C GLY A 73 6.24 -9.19 17.58
N THR A 74 7.12 -8.22 17.27
CA THR A 74 6.69 -6.94 16.73
C THR A 74 6.07 -7.15 15.34
N VAL A 75 4.95 -6.48 15.08
CA VAL A 75 4.24 -6.49 13.81
C VAL A 75 4.07 -5.07 13.31
N GLU A 76 4.43 -4.84 12.06
CA GLU A 76 4.17 -3.57 11.38
C GLU A 76 3.43 -3.80 10.07
N ARG A 77 2.38 -3.02 9.82
CA ARG A 77 1.62 -3.02 8.57
C ARG A 77 1.61 -1.63 7.94
N GLY A 78 1.61 -1.57 6.61
CA GLY A 78 1.45 -0.32 5.87
C GLY A 78 1.51 -0.51 4.36
N SER A 79 1.65 0.59 3.62
CA SER A 79 1.88 0.56 2.17
C SER A 79 3.36 0.45 1.80
N SER A 80 3.63 0.05 0.56
CA SER A 80 4.96 0.04 -0.06
C SER A 80 4.89 0.56 -1.50
N THR A 81 6.06 0.93 -2.03
CA THR A 81 6.27 1.36 -3.42
C THR A 81 7.47 0.60 -4.01
N GLY A 82 7.51 0.45 -5.33
CA GLY A 82 8.62 -0.17 -6.08
C GLY A 82 8.52 -1.69 -6.25
N HIS A 83 7.33 -2.26 -6.24
CA HIS A 83 7.06 -3.69 -6.26
C HIS A 83 5.91 -4.06 -7.22
N ASP A 84 6.24 -4.83 -8.25
CA ASP A 84 5.28 -5.18 -9.30
C ASP A 84 4.45 -6.46 -9.00
N THR A 85 4.89 -7.28 -8.04
CA THR A 85 4.28 -8.59 -7.74
C THR A 85 4.37 -8.92 -6.27
N SER A 86 3.39 -9.66 -5.74
CA SER A 86 3.46 -10.22 -4.39
C SER A 86 4.75 -11.02 -4.18
N PHE A 87 5.42 -10.82 -3.04
CA PHE A 87 6.63 -11.57 -2.70
C PHE A 87 6.88 -11.68 -1.20
N CYS A 88 7.72 -12.64 -0.83
CA CYS A 88 8.14 -12.93 0.54
C CYS A 88 9.67 -12.80 0.66
N ARG A 89 10.15 -12.29 1.79
CA ARG A 89 11.57 -12.34 2.17
C ARG A 89 11.70 -12.65 3.66
N VAL A 90 12.34 -13.75 3.98
CA VAL A 90 12.66 -14.13 5.37
C VAL A 90 14.08 -13.66 5.66
N TYR A 91 14.22 -12.78 6.64
CA TYR A 91 15.50 -12.31 7.17
C TYR A 91 15.75 -12.89 8.56
N LEU A 92 16.96 -12.69 9.10
CA LEU A 92 17.31 -13.17 10.43
C LEU A 92 16.47 -12.55 11.55
N GLN A 93 16.01 -11.31 11.37
CA GLN A 93 15.32 -10.53 12.42
C GLN A 93 13.84 -10.31 12.13
N HIS A 94 13.38 -10.57 10.91
CA HIS A 94 11.98 -10.39 10.53
C HIS A 94 11.65 -11.15 9.25
N THR A 95 10.36 -11.43 9.07
CA THR A 95 9.76 -11.80 7.80
C THR A 95 9.09 -10.58 7.20
N TYR A 96 9.40 -10.30 5.94
CA TYR A 96 8.77 -9.27 5.13
C TYR A 96 7.89 -9.92 4.07
N CYS A 97 6.66 -9.47 3.95
CA CYS A 97 5.79 -9.84 2.84
C CYS A 97 5.15 -8.62 2.20
N PHE A 98 5.04 -8.68 0.88
CA PHE A 98 4.36 -7.71 0.04
C PHE A 98 3.23 -8.39 -0.72
N CYS A 99 2.12 -7.69 -0.86
CA CYS A 99 0.98 -8.11 -1.67
C CYS A 99 0.45 -6.92 -2.48
N ALA A 100 -0.04 -7.21 -3.69
CA ALA A 100 -0.66 -6.21 -4.55
C ALA A 100 -2.18 -6.17 -4.31
N GLY A 101 -2.75 -4.97 -4.31
CA GLY A 101 -4.19 -4.72 -4.16
C GLY A 101 -4.58 -4.14 -2.80
N ASP A 102 -5.84 -3.71 -2.70
CA ASP A 102 -6.37 -3.08 -1.50
C ASP A 102 -6.51 -4.08 -0.36
N LEU A 103 -6.07 -3.66 0.83
CA LEU A 103 -6.24 -4.33 2.11
C LEU A 103 -5.74 -5.79 2.12
N CYS A 104 -4.80 -6.11 1.23
CA CYS A 104 -4.32 -7.48 1.04
C CYS A 104 -3.40 -7.98 2.16
N ASN A 105 -2.85 -7.07 2.98
CA ASN A 105 -1.85 -7.40 3.99
C ASN A 105 -2.46 -7.94 5.29
N ASN A 106 -3.41 -8.89 5.19
CA ASN A 106 -4.21 -9.43 6.31
C ASN A 106 -3.58 -10.62 7.04
N ALA A 107 -2.85 -11.48 6.34
CA ALA A 107 -2.42 -12.79 6.85
C ALA A 107 -1.05 -12.80 7.55
N LEU A 108 -0.55 -11.66 8.05
CA LEU A 108 0.72 -11.53 8.79
C LEU A 108 1.91 -12.36 8.25
N CYS A 109 2.04 -12.49 6.93
CA CYS A 109 3.07 -13.29 6.27
C CYS A 109 3.05 -14.81 6.58
N GLU A 110 1.94 -15.38 7.04
CA GLU A 110 1.78 -16.81 7.33
C GLU A 110 2.03 -17.72 6.11
N ASP A 111 1.85 -17.19 4.90
CA ASP A 111 2.17 -17.87 3.64
C ASP A 111 3.68 -17.85 3.33
N CYS A 112 4.41 -16.91 3.92
CA CYS A 112 5.84 -16.74 3.71
C CYS A 112 6.69 -17.54 4.70
N ASP A 113 6.20 -17.70 5.93
CA ASP A 113 6.89 -18.43 6.97
C ASP A 113 5.89 -19.28 7.78
N PRO A 114 5.87 -20.61 7.58
CA PRO A 114 4.96 -21.50 8.28
C PRO A 114 5.08 -21.47 9.81
N ARG A 115 6.17 -20.91 10.36
CA ARG A 115 6.37 -20.75 11.80
C ARG A 115 5.52 -19.62 12.41
N LEU A 116 4.90 -18.79 11.56
CA LEU A 116 4.03 -17.69 11.98
C LEU A 116 2.56 -18.11 12.10
N ARG A 117 2.24 -19.39 11.84
CA ARG A 117 0.89 -19.98 12.00
C ARG A 117 0.64 -20.48 13.41
#